data_AF-Q9LNM9-F1
#
_entry.id   AF-Q9LNM9-F1
#
_cell.length_a   1.000
_cell.length_b   1.000
_cell.length_c   1.000
_cell.angle_alpha   90.00
_cell.angle_beta   90.00
_cell.angle_gamma   90.00
#
_symmetry.space_group_name_H-M   'P 1'
#
loop_
_entity.id
_entity.type
_entity.pdbx_description
1 polymer ?
#
loop_
_entity_poly.entity_id
_entity_poly.type
_entity_poly.pdbx_seq_one_letter_code
_entity_poly.pdbx_strand_id
1 'polypeptide(L)'
;MPCIVITTESNSPNIHQSIETMDFGSNQTPISRELTSFYTKESDNDHVRDPFLWNGIGGSDVDVNHPPPFLPSWHHHPCDSFSFPPPPPPGMRRPGPRPCPVCYLPPEEALAHMPKYPFESPLLKNLTYIREESPVKPEESEGGSEFGGYPSLEHRTNSFDIKESMTVHCGFIKGTKPGHQTGFDIDEDILHELDQSHDVIVASAIFGKYDIIQEPVNISEMARKNIPFYMFVDEETHLYLKNTSSYTDDNKRVGLWRIIVVHNVPYTDARRNGKVPKLLLHRLFPNVRYSIWVDAKLQLVVDPYQILERFLWRTNSSFAISRHYRRFDVFVEAEANKAARKYDNASIDYQVEFYKKEGLTPYTEAKLPITSDVPEGCTIIREHIPITNLFTCVWFNEVDRFTSRDQLSFAIARDKIREKVDWSINMFLDCERRNFVKQVYHRDVLLTMKPPRASSRVLPEPLVLPRGRLAGGRATPGKKTPGQRGKRRHRKVSAGGRNM
;
A
#
# COMPACT_ATOMS: atom_id res chain seq x y z
N MET A 1 24.76 2.05 -13.28
CA MET A 1 24.52 2.58 -14.63
C MET A 1 23.21 3.36 -14.59
N PRO A 2 23.23 4.68 -14.81
CA PRO A 2 22.05 5.52 -14.65
C PRO A 2 21.11 5.33 -15.84
N CYS A 3 19.83 5.07 -15.56
CA CYS A 3 18.77 4.96 -16.56
C CYS A 3 18.31 6.35 -16.99
N ILE A 4 18.55 6.66 -18.25
CA ILE A 4 18.01 7.82 -18.97
C ILE A 4 16.54 7.53 -19.26
N VAL A 5 15.64 8.39 -18.80
CA VAL A 5 14.21 8.37 -19.15
C VAL A 5 14.05 9.23 -20.40
N ILE A 6 13.58 8.62 -21.49
CA ILE A 6 13.22 9.31 -22.72
C ILE A 6 11.76 9.74 -22.58
N THR A 7 11.53 11.06 -22.56
CA THR A 7 10.21 11.67 -22.62
C THR A 7 9.79 11.85 -24.08
N THR A 8 8.60 11.37 -24.44
CA THR A 8 7.93 11.74 -25.70
C THR A 8 7.14 13.02 -25.51
N GLU A 9 7.34 13.95 -26.43
CA GLU A 9 6.87 15.34 -26.46
C GLU A 9 5.34 15.46 -26.54
N SER A 10 4.79 16.41 -25.76
CA SER A 10 3.46 16.98 -25.98
C SER A 10 3.61 18.38 -26.57
N ASN A 11 3.03 18.60 -27.74
CA ASN A 11 3.09 19.86 -28.51
C ASN A 11 2.46 21.05 -27.76
N SER A 12 3.23 22.12 -27.57
CA SER A 12 2.77 23.52 -27.45
C SER A 12 3.97 24.49 -27.58
N PRO A 13 3.76 25.75 -28.03
CA PRO A 13 4.69 26.45 -28.91
C PRO A 13 5.90 27.12 -28.22
N ASN A 14 6.99 27.19 -28.99
CA ASN A 14 8.30 27.75 -28.69
C ASN A 14 8.29 29.15 -28.04
N ILE A 15 8.96 29.26 -26.89
CA ILE A 15 9.55 30.53 -26.42
C ILE A 15 11.04 30.27 -26.17
N HIS A 16 11.88 30.89 -27.02
CA HIS A 16 13.34 30.90 -26.90
C HIS A 16 13.77 31.78 -25.74
N GLN A 17 14.45 31.22 -24.73
CA GLN A 17 15.39 31.98 -23.89
C GLN A 17 16.64 31.15 -23.54
N SER A 18 17.77 31.84 -23.60
CA SER A 18 19.17 31.43 -23.63
C SER A 18 19.68 30.79 -22.33
N ILE A 19 20.48 29.73 -22.47
CA ILE A 19 21.21 29.05 -21.40
C ILE A 19 22.59 29.69 -21.26
N GLU A 20 22.84 30.37 -20.14
CA GLU A 20 24.19 30.63 -19.64
C GLU A 20 24.62 29.47 -18.74
N THR A 21 25.82 28.97 -18.98
CA THR A 21 26.45 27.87 -18.25
C THR A 21 27.26 28.44 -17.09
N MET A 22 26.95 28.03 -15.85
CA MET A 22 27.85 28.22 -14.71
C MET A 22 28.17 26.87 -14.08
N ASP A 23 29.47 26.61 -14.10
CA ASP A 23 30.18 25.44 -13.57
C ASP A 23 30.29 25.56 -12.05
N PHE A 24 29.94 24.52 -11.29
CA PHE A 24 30.25 24.45 -9.86
C PHE A 24 30.76 23.08 -9.46
N GLY A 25 32.02 23.11 -9.03
CA GLY A 25 32.83 21.98 -8.66
C GLY A 25 32.34 21.20 -7.44
N SER A 26 32.75 19.94 -7.47
CA SER A 26 32.70 18.96 -6.40
C SER A 26 33.37 19.45 -5.12
N ASN A 27 32.67 19.34 -3.98
CA ASN A 27 33.33 19.10 -2.69
C ASN A 27 32.52 18.09 -1.87
N GLN A 28 33.02 16.85 -1.86
CA GLN A 28 32.63 15.79 -0.95
C GLN A 28 33.29 16.05 0.41
N THR A 29 32.54 15.93 1.51
CA THR A 29 33.12 15.56 2.81
C THR A 29 32.22 14.50 3.49
N PRO A 30 32.79 13.45 4.11
CA PRO A 30 32.05 12.31 4.63
C PRO A 30 31.83 12.44 6.15
N ILE A 31 30.62 12.21 6.63
CA ILE A 31 30.38 11.95 8.06
C ILE A 31 29.56 10.66 8.16
N SER A 32 30.26 9.58 8.50
CA SER A 32 29.67 8.31 8.91
C SER A 32 30.42 7.83 10.14
N ARG A 33 29.67 7.21 11.06
CA ARG A 33 30.09 6.52 12.30
C ARG A 33 30.29 7.42 13.52
N GLU A 34 29.23 7.50 14.31
CA GLU A 34 29.21 7.06 15.72
C GLU A 34 27.80 7.28 16.25
N LEU A 35 27.09 6.19 16.58
CA LEU A 35 25.90 6.15 17.44
C LEU A 35 25.49 4.67 17.56
N THR A 36 26.28 3.94 18.34
CA THR A 36 25.95 2.60 18.85
C THR A 36 26.68 2.40 20.18
N SER A 37 26.16 2.98 21.24
CA SER A 37 26.22 2.45 22.61
C SER A 37 25.33 3.32 23.51
N PHE A 38 24.97 2.79 24.69
CA PHE A 38 24.14 3.40 25.73
C PHE A 38 22.65 3.05 25.72
N TYR A 39 22.35 1.76 25.86
CA TYR A 39 21.24 1.31 26.72
C TYR A 39 21.77 0.22 27.65
N THR A 40 22.16 0.60 28.86
CA THR A 40 22.11 -0.24 30.06
C THR A 40 22.08 0.71 31.28
N LYS A 41 20.97 0.73 31.99
CA LYS A 41 20.94 1.14 33.40
C LYS A 41 19.85 0.32 34.10
N GLU A 42 20.32 -0.57 34.95
CA GLU A 42 19.60 -1.25 36.01
C GLU A 42 19.10 -0.21 37.04
N SER A 43 17.99 -0.52 37.71
CA SER A 43 17.77 -0.06 39.08
C SER A 43 16.98 -1.10 39.87
N ASP A 44 17.66 -1.72 40.83
CA ASP A 44 17.08 -2.31 42.04
C ASP A 44 16.64 -1.20 43.02
N ASN A 45 15.48 -1.35 43.68
CA ASN A 45 15.37 -1.55 45.14
C ASN A 45 13.93 -1.36 45.67
N ASP A 46 13.45 -2.44 46.29
CA ASP A 46 12.91 -2.58 47.65
C ASP A 46 11.72 -1.78 48.24
N HIS A 47 10.90 -2.59 48.93
CA HIS A 47 9.73 -2.34 49.76
C HIS A 47 9.91 -1.39 50.94
N VAL A 48 8.87 -0.60 51.24
CA VAL A 48 8.41 -0.32 52.61
C VAL A 48 6.87 -0.22 52.64
N ARG A 49 6.24 -0.98 53.55
CA ARG A 49 4.83 -0.89 53.98
C ARG A 49 4.71 0.12 55.13
N ASP A 50 3.62 0.89 55.22
CA ASP A 50 2.63 0.80 56.32
C ASP A 50 1.48 1.84 56.23
N PRO A 51 0.36 1.62 56.96
CA PRO A 51 -1.00 1.98 56.55
C PRO A 51 -1.67 3.05 57.44
N PHE A 52 -2.70 3.75 56.95
CA PHE A 52 -3.68 4.39 57.83
C PHE A 52 -5.11 4.40 57.26
N LEU A 53 -6.01 3.86 58.09
CA LEU A 53 -7.47 3.79 57.98
C LEU A 53 -8.15 5.17 58.07
N TRP A 54 -9.29 5.34 57.39
CA TRP A 54 -10.46 5.99 57.97
C TRP A 54 -11.76 5.38 57.41
N ASN A 55 -12.66 5.02 58.33
CA ASN A 55 -14.00 4.50 58.10
C ASN A 55 -15.00 5.65 57.91
N GLY A 56 -16.05 5.43 57.12
CA GLY A 56 -17.40 5.86 57.52
C GLY A 56 -18.36 6.37 56.44
N ILE A 57 -19.36 5.53 56.12
CA ILE A 57 -20.78 5.86 55.82
C ILE A 57 -21.01 6.60 54.48
N GLY A 58 -21.72 6.09 53.47
CA GLY A 58 -22.96 5.30 53.45
C GLY A 58 -24.01 6.11 52.69
N GLY A 59 -24.22 5.81 51.41
CA GLY A 59 -25.20 6.50 50.55
C GLY A 59 -25.18 5.92 49.13
N SER A 60 -26.28 5.28 48.77
CA SER A 60 -26.51 4.52 47.54
C SER A 60 -26.61 5.39 46.29
N ASP A 61 -25.83 5.06 45.26
CA ASP A 61 -26.29 5.10 43.87
C ASP A 61 -25.66 3.92 43.13
N VAL A 62 -26.52 3.12 42.51
CA VAL A 62 -26.15 1.87 41.83
C VAL A 62 -25.64 2.23 40.44
N ASP A 63 -24.34 2.50 40.33
CA ASP A 63 -23.66 2.48 39.03
C ASP A 63 -23.55 1.02 38.58
N VAL A 64 -24.40 0.65 37.62
CA VAL A 64 -24.27 -0.60 36.86
C VAL A 64 -23.04 -0.46 35.97
N ASN A 65 -21.86 -0.65 36.57
CA ASN A 65 -20.64 -0.92 35.83
C ASN A 65 -20.83 -2.25 35.11
N HIS A 66 -21.15 -2.20 33.82
CA HIS A 66 -20.98 -3.33 32.95
C HIS A 66 -19.48 -3.72 32.99
N PRO A 67 -19.11 -4.92 33.46
CA PRO A 67 -17.75 -5.38 33.29
C PRO A 67 -17.50 -5.52 31.78
N PRO A 68 -16.30 -5.22 31.28
CA PRO A 68 -15.97 -5.52 29.89
C PRO A 68 -16.25 -7.01 29.65
N PRO A 69 -16.83 -7.39 28.50
CA PRO A 69 -17.14 -8.78 28.24
C PRO A 69 -15.85 -9.59 28.37
N PHE A 70 -15.87 -10.51 29.35
CA PHE A 70 -14.81 -11.47 29.59
C PHE A 70 -14.49 -12.21 28.28
N LEU A 71 -13.40 -11.82 27.64
CA LEU A 71 -12.69 -12.72 26.73
C LEU A 71 -12.22 -13.90 27.59
N PRO A 72 -12.33 -15.14 27.12
CA PRO A 72 -11.71 -16.26 27.81
C PRO A 72 -10.20 -16.00 27.83
N SER A 73 -9.68 -15.56 28.97
CA SER A 73 -8.25 -15.57 29.23
C SER A 73 -7.74 -17.00 29.09
N TRP A 74 -6.53 -17.17 28.56
CA TRP A 74 -5.76 -18.41 28.38
C TRP A 74 -5.79 -19.05 26.98
N HIS A 75 -5.53 -18.28 25.93
CA HIS A 75 -4.58 -18.69 24.88
C HIS A 75 -3.81 -17.44 24.42
N HIS A 76 -2.48 -17.44 24.57
CA HIS A 76 -1.62 -16.45 23.91
C HIS A 76 -1.94 -16.42 22.42
N HIS A 77 -2.04 -15.24 21.83
CA HIS A 77 -2.25 -15.13 20.39
C HIS A 77 -1.07 -15.85 19.70
N PRO A 78 -1.28 -16.71 18.68
CA PRO A 78 -0.20 -17.53 18.11
C PRO A 78 1.03 -16.72 17.64
N CYS A 79 0.80 -15.46 17.27
CA CYS A 79 1.84 -14.50 16.89
C CYS A 79 2.49 -13.71 18.04
N ASP A 80 2.12 -13.90 19.31
CA ASP A 80 2.70 -13.16 20.45
C ASP A 80 4.20 -13.48 20.64
N SER A 81 4.61 -14.69 20.28
CA SER A 81 6.01 -15.13 20.33
C SER A 81 6.81 -14.75 19.08
N PHE A 82 6.20 -14.09 18.10
CA PHE A 82 6.87 -13.75 16.85
C PHE A 82 7.88 -12.62 17.07
N SER A 83 9.14 -12.89 16.78
CA SER A 83 10.21 -11.91 16.72
C SER A 83 10.78 -11.81 15.31
N PHE A 84 11.16 -10.60 14.87
CA PHE A 84 11.89 -10.43 13.62
C PHE A 84 13.18 -11.28 13.63
N PRO A 85 13.46 -12.04 12.57
CA PRO A 85 14.74 -12.74 12.49
C PRO A 85 15.89 -11.73 12.43
N PRO A 86 17.08 -12.09 12.95
CA PRO A 86 18.23 -11.20 12.91
C PRO A 86 18.57 -10.82 11.46
N PRO A 87 19.10 -9.60 11.23
CA PRO A 87 19.44 -9.15 9.88
C PRO A 87 20.51 -10.06 9.27
N PRO A 88 20.47 -10.29 7.93
CA PRO A 88 21.45 -11.16 7.28
C PRO A 88 22.88 -10.60 7.44
N PRO A 89 23.90 -11.48 7.48
CA PRO A 89 25.30 -11.09 7.63
C PRO A 89 25.73 -10.03 6.60
N PRO A 90 26.68 -9.14 6.96
CA PRO A 90 27.27 -8.19 6.01
C PRO A 90 27.80 -8.93 4.78
N GLY A 91 27.40 -8.48 3.57
CA GLY A 91 27.82 -9.10 2.29
C GLY A 91 26.78 -9.96 1.58
N MET A 92 25.76 -10.49 2.29
CA MET A 92 24.63 -11.21 1.66
C MET A 92 23.38 -10.33 1.44
N ARG A 93 23.50 -9.02 1.70
CA ARG A 93 22.43 -8.04 1.52
C ARG A 93 22.22 -7.80 0.03
N ARG A 94 21.14 -8.35 -0.54
CA ARG A 94 20.69 -8.00 -1.89
C ARG A 94 20.32 -6.50 -1.92
N PRO A 95 20.70 -5.75 -2.98
CA PRO A 95 20.29 -4.36 -3.11
C PRO A 95 18.77 -4.22 -3.24
N GLY A 96 18.20 -3.19 -2.60
CA GLY A 96 16.80 -2.77 -2.76
C GLY A 96 15.86 -3.11 -1.58
N PRO A 97 14.69 -2.45 -1.50
CA PRO A 97 13.68 -2.73 -0.46
C PRO A 97 13.17 -4.18 -0.54
N ARG A 98 13.06 -4.88 0.60
CA ARG A 98 12.64 -6.28 0.67
C ARG A 98 11.44 -6.47 1.61
N PRO A 99 10.62 -7.51 1.38
CA PRO A 99 9.62 -7.89 2.37
C PRO A 99 10.31 -8.33 3.66
N CYS A 100 9.73 -7.98 4.80
CA CYS A 100 10.09 -8.56 6.09
C CYS A 100 9.07 -9.66 6.45
N PRO A 101 9.44 -10.64 7.29
CA PRO A 101 8.50 -11.65 7.75
C PRO A 101 7.34 -11.00 8.51
N VAL A 102 6.14 -11.54 8.30
CA VAL A 102 4.91 -11.14 8.98
C VAL A 102 4.26 -12.41 9.51
N CYS A 103 3.81 -12.40 10.76
CA CYS A 103 3.05 -13.50 11.33
C CYS A 103 1.57 -13.32 11.01
N TYR A 104 1.05 -14.20 10.16
CA TYR A 104 -0.38 -14.32 9.85
C TYR A 104 -0.94 -15.57 10.51
N LEU A 105 -2.17 -15.48 11.00
CA LEU A 105 -2.96 -16.66 11.33
C LEU A 105 -3.44 -17.36 10.05
N PRO A 106 -3.76 -18.67 10.08
CA PRO A 106 -4.52 -19.30 9.01
C PRO A 106 -5.82 -18.53 8.69
N PRO A 107 -6.31 -18.52 7.44
CA PRO A 107 -7.48 -17.70 7.06
C PRO A 107 -8.73 -17.91 7.90
N GLU A 108 -9.04 -19.14 8.30
CA GLU A 108 -10.20 -19.49 9.12
C GLU A 108 -10.05 -18.94 10.55
N GLU A 109 -8.87 -19.06 11.14
CA GLU A 109 -8.55 -18.47 12.44
C GLU A 109 -8.56 -16.94 12.36
N ALA A 110 -7.99 -16.37 11.29
CA ALA A 110 -8.00 -14.93 11.08
C ALA A 110 -9.43 -14.39 11.04
N LEU A 111 -10.34 -15.03 10.30
CA LEU A 111 -11.75 -14.66 10.28
C LEU A 111 -12.41 -14.77 11.67
N ALA A 112 -12.08 -15.78 12.46
CA ALA A 112 -12.62 -15.92 13.81
C ALA A 112 -12.25 -14.74 14.74
N HIS A 113 -11.19 -14.00 14.41
CA HIS A 113 -10.79 -12.77 15.10
C HIS A 113 -11.53 -11.51 14.62
N MET A 114 -12.42 -11.59 13.63
CA MET A 114 -13.21 -10.44 13.19
C MET A 114 -14.04 -9.88 14.36
N PRO A 115 -13.91 -8.59 14.72
CA PRO A 115 -14.67 -8.01 15.82
C PRO A 115 -16.18 -8.10 15.57
N LYS A 116 -16.96 -8.45 16.60
CA LYS A 116 -18.43 -8.57 16.48
C LYS A 116 -19.12 -7.24 16.18
N TYR A 117 -18.57 -6.14 16.70
CA TYR A 117 -19.11 -4.80 16.56
C TYR A 117 -18.07 -3.87 15.93
N PRO A 118 -18.50 -2.88 15.14
CA PRO A 118 -17.59 -1.87 14.60
C PRO A 118 -16.85 -1.12 15.71
N PHE A 119 -15.67 -0.60 15.39
CA PHE A 119 -14.97 0.30 16.30
C PHE A 119 -15.82 1.52 16.62
N GLU A 120 -15.78 1.94 17.88
CA GLU A 120 -16.41 3.19 18.27
C GLU A 120 -15.65 4.36 17.66
N SER A 121 -16.36 5.20 16.91
CA SER A 121 -15.80 6.42 16.37
C SER A 121 -15.66 7.47 17.50
N PRO A 122 -14.45 8.00 17.74
CA PRO A 122 -14.20 8.96 18.79
C PRO A 122 -14.83 10.30 18.42
N LEU A 123 -15.64 10.84 19.33
CA LEU A 123 -16.43 12.07 19.20
C LEU A 123 -17.48 12.04 18.07
N LEU A 124 -17.06 11.89 16.80
CA LEU A 124 -17.95 11.90 15.64
C LEU A 124 -18.79 10.62 15.56
N LYS A 125 -20.12 10.75 15.62
CA LYS A 125 -21.08 9.64 15.54
C LYS A 125 -21.87 9.64 14.23
N ASN A 126 -22.23 10.81 13.72
CA ASN A 126 -23.00 10.95 12.48
C ASN A 126 -22.24 11.79 11.46
N LEU A 127 -21.96 11.21 10.29
CA LEU A 127 -21.34 11.90 9.18
C LEU A 127 -22.25 11.85 7.97
N THR A 128 -22.65 13.02 7.50
CA THR A 128 -23.41 13.21 6.27
C THR A 128 -22.59 14.03 5.27
N TYR A 129 -23.08 14.12 4.04
CA TYR A 129 -22.31 14.74 2.95
C TYR A 129 -23.13 15.81 2.25
N ILE A 130 -22.47 16.91 1.90
CA ILE A 130 -23.08 18.02 1.18
C ILE A 130 -23.49 17.55 -0.22
N ARG A 131 -24.65 18.04 -0.67
CA ARG A 131 -25.18 17.84 -2.02
C ARG A 131 -25.65 19.17 -2.57
N GLU A 132 -25.35 19.42 -3.84
CA GLU A 132 -25.65 20.66 -4.54
C GLU A 132 -25.72 20.36 -6.05
N GLU A 133 -26.84 20.65 -6.69
CA GLU A 133 -27.02 20.36 -8.13
C GLU A 133 -26.21 21.30 -9.02
N SER A 134 -26.05 22.56 -8.59
CA SER A 134 -25.40 23.62 -9.36
C SER A 134 -24.29 24.31 -8.53
N PRO A 135 -23.17 23.63 -8.26
CA PRO A 135 -22.06 24.22 -7.52
C PRO A 135 -21.45 25.35 -8.35
N VAL A 136 -21.45 26.56 -7.80
CA VAL A 136 -20.86 27.74 -8.45
C VAL A 136 -19.40 27.84 -8.03
N LYS A 137 -18.48 27.88 -9.00
CA LYS A 137 -17.08 28.19 -8.72
C LYS A 137 -16.99 29.65 -8.24
N PRO A 138 -16.57 29.92 -6.99
CA PRO A 138 -16.37 31.29 -6.53
C PRO A 138 -15.26 31.96 -7.34
N GLU A 139 -15.40 33.25 -7.67
CA GLU A 139 -14.41 34.01 -8.45
C GLU A 139 -13.01 33.99 -7.79
N GLU A 140 -12.97 33.99 -6.46
CA GLU A 140 -11.74 33.97 -5.65
C GLU A 140 -11.30 32.55 -5.24
N SER A 141 -12.00 31.48 -5.65
CA SER A 141 -11.62 30.13 -5.26
C SER A 141 -10.43 29.64 -6.09
N GLU A 142 -9.26 29.57 -5.44
CA GLU A 142 -8.03 29.02 -6.02
C GLU A 142 -7.98 27.48 -6.03
N GLY A 143 -9.06 26.76 -5.67
CA GLY A 143 -9.02 25.30 -5.73
C GLY A 143 -10.34 24.57 -5.54
N GLY A 144 -10.25 23.25 -5.65
CA GLY A 144 -11.39 22.32 -5.69
C GLY A 144 -11.89 22.11 -7.11
N SER A 145 -12.91 21.27 -7.25
CA SER A 145 -13.54 20.96 -8.53
C SER A 145 -15.06 21.01 -8.46
N GLU A 146 -15.69 20.98 -9.63
CA GLU A 146 -17.14 20.80 -9.74
C GLU A 146 -17.61 19.50 -9.09
N PHE A 147 -16.82 18.41 -9.21
CA PHE A 147 -17.10 17.14 -8.55
C PHE A 147 -17.08 17.24 -7.02
N GLY A 148 -16.13 18.03 -6.47
CA GLY A 148 -16.01 18.31 -5.04
C GLY A 148 -16.95 19.42 -4.52
N GLY A 149 -17.55 20.20 -5.41
CA GLY A 149 -18.42 21.33 -5.08
C GLY A 149 -17.66 22.59 -4.62
N TYR A 150 -16.41 22.80 -5.09
CA TYR A 150 -15.59 23.98 -4.79
C TYR A 150 -15.62 24.45 -3.32
N PRO A 151 -15.28 23.59 -2.34
CA PRO A 151 -15.31 23.98 -0.93
C PRO A 151 -14.48 25.23 -0.69
N SER A 152 -14.94 26.17 0.15
CA SER A 152 -14.14 27.32 0.56
C SER A 152 -13.04 26.93 1.56
N LEU A 153 -12.12 27.84 1.87
CA LEU A 153 -11.17 27.63 2.97
C LEU A 153 -11.87 27.56 4.33
N GLU A 154 -13.00 28.25 4.49
CA GLU A 154 -13.84 28.15 5.69
C GLU A 154 -14.46 26.75 5.80
N HIS A 155 -15.04 26.21 4.71
CA HIS A 155 -15.54 24.84 4.69
C HIS A 155 -14.44 23.82 5.03
N ARG A 156 -13.22 24.06 4.52
CA ARG A 156 -12.04 23.25 4.86
C ARG A 156 -11.74 23.32 6.36
N THR A 157 -11.61 24.52 6.94
CA THR A 157 -11.34 24.69 8.37
C THR A 157 -12.41 24.04 9.25
N ASN A 158 -13.69 24.23 8.89
CA ASN A 158 -14.82 23.64 9.60
C ASN A 158 -14.84 22.10 9.51
N SER A 159 -14.31 21.51 8.43
CA SER A 159 -14.19 20.05 8.31
C SER A 159 -13.18 19.42 9.26
N PHE A 160 -12.27 20.23 9.84
CA PHE A 160 -11.34 19.81 10.89
C PHE A 160 -11.84 20.13 12.31
N ASP A 161 -12.95 20.85 12.46
CA ASP A 161 -13.57 21.10 13.76
C ASP A 161 -14.54 19.96 14.11
N ILE A 162 -13.98 18.86 14.64
CA ILE A 162 -14.70 17.59 14.80
C ILE A 162 -15.84 17.73 15.82
N LYS A 163 -17.06 17.39 15.40
CA LYS A 163 -18.29 17.42 16.21
C LYS A 163 -18.95 16.05 16.21
N GLU A 164 -19.91 15.85 17.10
CA GLU A 164 -20.67 14.60 17.17
C GLU A 164 -21.44 14.31 15.88
N SER A 165 -21.96 15.35 15.23
CA SER A 165 -22.61 15.27 13.92
C SER A 165 -22.00 16.30 12.97
N MET A 166 -21.64 15.88 11.76
CA MET A 166 -21.03 16.74 10.75
C MET A 166 -21.63 16.49 9.36
N THR A 167 -21.67 17.55 8.56
CA THR A 167 -21.97 17.50 7.13
C THR A 167 -20.78 18.11 6.38
N VAL A 168 -20.14 17.36 5.48
CA VAL A 168 -18.89 17.79 4.82
C VAL A 168 -18.93 17.60 3.30
N HIS A 169 -18.13 18.38 2.58
CA HIS A 169 -17.80 18.07 1.18
C HIS A 169 -16.97 16.78 1.13
N CYS A 170 -17.29 15.86 0.22
CA CYS A 170 -16.58 14.58 0.10
C CYS A 170 -16.78 13.95 -1.29
N GLY A 171 -16.63 14.76 -2.34
CA GLY A 171 -16.99 14.38 -3.71
C GLY A 171 -18.49 14.07 -3.88
N PHE A 172 -18.88 13.74 -5.11
CA PHE A 172 -20.26 13.38 -5.48
C PHE A 172 -21.28 14.43 -5.00
N ILE A 173 -21.00 15.70 -5.26
CA ILE A 173 -21.85 16.82 -4.83
C ILE A 173 -23.19 16.80 -5.60
N LYS A 174 -23.16 16.40 -6.87
CA LYS A 174 -24.33 16.26 -7.74
C LYS A 174 -24.95 14.87 -7.63
N GLY A 175 -26.15 14.74 -8.19
CA GLY A 175 -26.86 13.48 -8.32
C GLY A 175 -27.48 13.00 -7.02
N THR A 176 -28.35 12.00 -7.12
CA THR A 176 -29.08 11.44 -5.98
C THR A 176 -28.24 10.44 -5.19
N LYS A 177 -27.23 9.83 -5.83
CA LYS A 177 -26.38 8.81 -5.21
C LYS A 177 -24.98 8.82 -5.87
N PRO A 178 -23.89 8.61 -5.11
CA PRO A 178 -22.56 8.39 -5.69
C PRO A 178 -22.60 7.33 -6.80
N GLY A 179 -21.98 7.63 -7.94
CA GLY A 179 -22.03 6.76 -9.11
C GLY A 179 -23.21 7.00 -10.06
N HIS A 180 -24.18 7.85 -9.73
CA HIS A 180 -25.34 8.12 -10.58
C HIS A 180 -25.55 9.63 -10.81
N GLN A 181 -25.23 10.11 -12.02
CA GLN A 181 -25.33 11.51 -12.44
C GLN A 181 -24.51 12.46 -11.56
N THR A 182 -23.28 12.04 -11.25
CA THR A 182 -22.37 12.73 -10.33
C THR A 182 -21.11 13.27 -10.99
N GLY A 183 -20.89 12.99 -12.28
CA GLY A 183 -19.59 13.24 -12.93
C GLY A 183 -18.53 12.22 -12.53
N PHE A 184 -18.96 11.01 -12.17
CA PHE A 184 -18.19 9.78 -12.00
C PHE A 184 -19.25 8.68 -12.07
N ASP A 185 -19.80 8.49 -13.27
CA ASP A 185 -21.03 7.73 -13.44
C ASP A 185 -20.72 6.27 -13.68
N ILE A 186 -21.45 5.38 -13.03
CA ILE A 186 -21.27 3.94 -13.07
C ILE A 186 -22.47 3.33 -13.76
N ASP A 187 -22.25 2.25 -14.53
CA ASP A 187 -23.31 1.49 -15.17
C ASP A 187 -24.47 1.18 -14.20
N GLU A 188 -25.72 1.41 -14.62
CA GLU A 188 -26.89 1.19 -13.78
C GLU A 188 -27.02 -0.27 -13.31
N ASP A 189 -26.53 -1.23 -14.10
CA ASP A 189 -26.65 -2.67 -13.82
C ASP A 189 -25.88 -3.12 -12.58
N ILE A 190 -24.84 -2.38 -12.17
CA ILE A 190 -24.03 -2.69 -10.99
C ILE A 190 -24.40 -1.84 -9.77
N LEU A 191 -25.19 -0.76 -9.92
CA LEU A 191 -25.50 0.16 -8.81
C LEU A 191 -26.17 -0.53 -7.62
N HIS A 192 -26.99 -1.56 -7.87
CA HIS A 192 -27.60 -2.38 -6.81
C HIS A 192 -26.55 -3.26 -6.09
N GLU A 193 -25.57 -3.80 -6.81
CA GLU A 193 -24.45 -4.58 -6.23
C GLU A 193 -23.63 -3.71 -5.27
N LEU A 194 -23.39 -2.43 -5.61
CA LEU A 194 -22.65 -1.51 -4.75
C LEU A 194 -23.39 -1.15 -3.44
N ASP A 195 -24.73 -1.28 -3.41
CA ASP A 195 -25.55 -1.07 -2.21
C ASP A 195 -25.64 -2.32 -1.32
N GLN A 196 -25.18 -3.47 -1.78
CA GLN A 196 -25.23 -4.68 -0.98
C GLN A 196 -24.34 -4.57 0.25
N SER A 197 -24.79 -5.18 1.35
CA SER A 197 -24.01 -5.26 2.56
C SER A 197 -22.90 -6.30 2.40
N HIS A 198 -21.67 -5.89 2.68
CA HIS A 198 -20.52 -6.80 2.76
C HIS A 198 -19.68 -6.48 3.99
N ASP A 199 -19.21 -7.51 4.69
CA ASP A 199 -18.25 -7.30 5.76
C ASP A 199 -16.92 -6.77 5.22
N VAL A 200 -16.46 -7.32 4.09
CA VAL A 200 -15.17 -6.97 3.49
C VAL A 200 -15.30 -6.85 1.98
N ILE A 201 -14.67 -5.83 1.41
CA ILE A 201 -14.39 -5.75 -0.03
C ILE A 201 -12.90 -5.53 -0.29
N VAL A 202 -12.44 -5.91 -1.47
CA VAL A 202 -11.14 -5.49 -2.01
C VAL A 202 -11.38 -4.64 -3.25
N ALA A 203 -10.71 -3.48 -3.35
CA ALA A 203 -10.90 -2.56 -4.46
C ALA A 203 -9.57 -2.10 -5.06
N SER A 204 -9.60 -1.85 -6.37
CA SER A 204 -8.50 -1.30 -7.16
C SER A 204 -9.06 -0.43 -8.29
N ALA A 205 -8.20 0.33 -8.98
CA ALA A 205 -8.60 1.04 -10.20
C ALA A 205 -7.49 1.19 -11.22
N ILE A 206 -7.87 1.27 -12.50
CA ILE A 206 -7.00 1.63 -13.63
C ILE A 206 -7.72 2.67 -14.50
N PHE A 207 -7.13 3.85 -14.60
CA PHE A 207 -7.58 4.92 -15.49
C PHE A 207 -6.48 5.22 -16.52
N GLY A 208 -6.85 5.54 -17.76
CA GLY A 208 -5.95 5.88 -18.86
C GLY A 208 -5.03 4.73 -19.27
N LYS A 209 -5.47 3.47 -19.09
CA LYS A 209 -4.73 2.26 -19.50
C LYS A 209 -3.29 2.19 -18.93
N TYR A 210 -3.10 2.79 -17.76
CA TYR A 210 -1.78 3.04 -17.16
C TYR A 210 -1.09 1.76 -16.68
N ASP A 211 -1.89 0.80 -16.20
CA ASP A 211 -1.44 -0.44 -15.57
C ASP A 211 -2.05 -1.68 -16.23
N ILE A 212 -1.49 -2.84 -15.89
CA ILE A 212 -2.03 -4.15 -16.24
C ILE A 212 -2.70 -4.72 -15.00
N ILE A 213 -3.93 -5.22 -15.14
CA ILE A 213 -4.65 -5.90 -14.05
C ILE A 213 -3.80 -7.05 -13.52
N GLN A 214 -3.55 -7.05 -12.21
CA GLN A 214 -2.89 -8.14 -11.50
C GLN A 214 -3.94 -9.00 -10.81
N GLU A 215 -3.99 -10.29 -11.13
CA GLU A 215 -4.92 -11.22 -10.48
C GLU A 215 -4.45 -11.54 -9.05
N PRO A 216 -5.31 -11.40 -8.03
CA PRO A 216 -4.99 -11.80 -6.67
C PRO A 216 -4.68 -13.30 -6.60
N VAL A 217 -3.67 -13.68 -5.81
CA VAL A 217 -3.26 -15.07 -5.61
C VAL A 217 -3.27 -15.43 -4.13
N ASN A 218 -3.29 -16.73 -3.83
CA ASN A 218 -3.37 -17.27 -2.47
C ASN A 218 -4.62 -16.82 -1.68
N ILE A 219 -5.73 -16.58 -2.39
CA ILE A 219 -7.03 -16.26 -1.78
C ILE A 219 -7.73 -17.58 -1.44
N SER A 220 -8.09 -17.75 -0.17
CA SER A 220 -8.82 -18.92 0.34
C SER A 220 -10.18 -19.09 -0.33
N GLU A 221 -10.73 -20.31 -0.33
CA GLU A 221 -12.05 -20.57 -0.90
C GLU A 221 -13.14 -19.75 -0.20
N MET A 222 -13.06 -19.62 1.12
CA MET A 222 -13.96 -18.81 1.92
C MET A 222 -13.89 -17.32 1.54
N ALA A 223 -12.69 -16.75 1.41
CA ALA A 223 -12.54 -15.37 0.98
C ALA A 223 -13.05 -15.16 -0.45
N ARG A 224 -12.78 -16.09 -1.39
CA ARG A 224 -13.30 -16.02 -2.77
C ARG A 224 -14.83 -16.02 -2.82
N LYS A 225 -15.49 -16.71 -1.87
CA LYS A 225 -16.95 -16.79 -1.78
C LYS A 225 -17.56 -15.55 -1.14
N ASN A 226 -16.93 -15.00 -0.10
CA ASN A 226 -17.53 -14.00 0.78
C ASN A 226 -17.05 -12.56 0.52
N ILE A 227 -15.91 -12.38 -0.15
CA ILE A 227 -15.29 -11.07 -0.38
C ILE A 227 -15.36 -10.70 -1.86
N PRO A 228 -16.14 -9.69 -2.23
CA PRO A 228 -16.12 -9.13 -3.57
C PRO A 228 -14.81 -8.40 -3.85
N PHE A 229 -14.30 -8.56 -5.07
CA PHE A 229 -13.13 -7.86 -5.59
C PHE A 229 -13.59 -6.93 -6.72
N TYR A 230 -13.43 -5.62 -6.55
CA TYR A 230 -13.88 -4.60 -7.51
C TYR A 230 -12.70 -3.89 -8.17
N MET A 231 -12.79 -3.69 -9.48
CA MET A 231 -11.82 -2.94 -10.27
C MET A 231 -12.53 -1.83 -11.04
N PHE A 232 -12.29 -0.59 -10.66
CA PHE A 232 -12.81 0.58 -11.37
C PHE A 232 -11.95 0.87 -12.60
N VAL A 233 -12.57 1.08 -13.75
CA VAL A 233 -11.88 1.40 -15.00
C VAL A 233 -12.61 2.50 -15.76
N ASP A 234 -11.91 3.35 -16.49
CA ASP A 234 -12.55 4.21 -17.49
C ASP A 234 -12.89 3.44 -18.77
N GLU A 235 -13.66 4.10 -19.64
CA GLU A 235 -14.08 3.56 -20.94
C GLU A 235 -12.89 3.16 -21.81
N GLU A 236 -11.81 3.94 -21.83
CA GLU A 236 -10.60 3.62 -22.60
C GLU A 236 -9.98 2.31 -22.11
N THR A 237 -9.82 2.15 -20.79
CA THR A 237 -9.28 0.93 -20.20
C THR A 237 -10.22 -0.24 -20.39
N HIS A 238 -11.54 -0.03 -20.27
CA HIS A 238 -12.54 -1.08 -20.51
C HIS A 238 -12.49 -1.63 -21.95
N LEU A 239 -12.41 -0.74 -22.94
CA LEU A 239 -12.25 -1.12 -24.35
C LEU A 239 -10.97 -1.92 -24.58
N TYR A 240 -9.88 -1.56 -23.89
CA TYR A 240 -8.67 -2.37 -23.93
C TYR A 240 -8.87 -3.77 -23.33
N LEU A 241 -9.53 -3.88 -22.18
CA LEU A 241 -9.77 -5.16 -21.50
C LEU A 241 -10.65 -6.10 -22.33
N LYS A 242 -11.69 -5.58 -23.00
CA LYS A 242 -12.54 -6.36 -23.91
C LYS A 242 -11.76 -7.05 -25.03
N ASN A 243 -10.62 -6.49 -25.43
CA ASN A 243 -9.75 -7.08 -26.45
C ASN A 243 -8.76 -8.12 -25.88
N THR A 244 -8.78 -8.38 -24.58
CA THR A 244 -7.93 -9.39 -23.93
C THR A 244 -8.68 -10.68 -23.70
N SER A 245 -8.00 -11.83 -23.82
CA SER A 245 -8.60 -13.14 -23.61
C SER A 245 -9.01 -13.43 -22.15
N SER A 246 -8.59 -12.58 -21.21
CA SER A 246 -8.87 -12.73 -19.78
C SER A 246 -10.19 -12.09 -19.33
N TYR A 247 -10.80 -11.27 -20.19
CA TYR A 247 -12.05 -10.59 -19.88
C TYR A 247 -13.24 -11.48 -20.28
N THR A 248 -14.21 -11.61 -19.38
CA THR A 248 -15.46 -12.36 -19.63
C THR A 248 -16.63 -11.37 -19.73
N ASP A 249 -17.23 -11.24 -20.92
CA ASP A 249 -18.35 -10.31 -21.17
C ASP A 249 -19.57 -10.63 -20.30
N ASP A 250 -19.99 -11.91 -20.23
CA ASP A 250 -21.21 -12.34 -19.53
C ASP A 250 -21.28 -11.87 -18.07
N ASN A 251 -20.13 -11.78 -17.39
CA ASN A 251 -20.03 -11.43 -15.98
C ASN A 251 -19.18 -10.17 -15.73
N LYS A 252 -18.83 -9.39 -16.77
CA LYS A 252 -17.88 -8.25 -16.73
C LYS A 252 -16.73 -8.45 -15.73
N ARG A 253 -15.95 -9.52 -15.89
CA ARG A 253 -14.92 -9.95 -14.93
C ARG A 253 -13.56 -10.18 -15.58
N VAL A 254 -12.50 -10.03 -14.79
CA VAL A 254 -11.12 -10.47 -15.10
C VAL A 254 -10.59 -11.22 -13.88
N GLY A 255 -10.55 -12.56 -13.95
CA GLY A 255 -10.26 -13.39 -12.79
C GLY A 255 -11.25 -13.11 -11.65
N LEU A 256 -10.73 -12.79 -10.46
CA LEU A 256 -11.57 -12.40 -9.30
C LEU A 256 -12.20 -11.01 -9.43
N TRP A 257 -11.62 -10.11 -10.23
CA TRP A 257 -12.07 -8.72 -10.32
C TRP A 257 -13.38 -8.58 -11.09
N ARG A 258 -14.42 -8.08 -10.41
CA ARG A 258 -15.63 -7.50 -11.02
C ARG A 258 -15.28 -6.11 -11.56
N ILE A 259 -15.42 -5.92 -12.86
CA ILE A 259 -15.08 -4.66 -13.54
C ILE A 259 -16.24 -3.68 -13.39
N ILE A 260 -15.96 -2.50 -12.84
CA ILE A 260 -16.87 -1.37 -12.74
C ILE A 260 -16.40 -0.33 -13.75
N VAL A 261 -17.20 -0.09 -14.79
CA VAL A 261 -16.90 0.95 -15.79
C VAL A 261 -17.37 2.29 -15.27
N VAL A 262 -16.51 3.29 -15.39
CA VAL A 262 -16.76 4.67 -14.98
C VAL A 262 -16.80 5.55 -16.21
N HIS A 263 -17.90 6.28 -16.35
CA HIS A 263 -18.19 7.27 -17.37
C HIS A 263 -18.07 8.67 -16.78
N ASN A 264 -17.94 9.68 -17.66
CA ASN A 264 -17.93 11.09 -17.28
C ASN A 264 -16.92 11.42 -16.17
N VAL A 265 -15.70 10.88 -16.27
CA VAL A 265 -14.69 11.05 -15.20
C VAL A 265 -14.43 12.54 -14.91
N PRO A 266 -14.29 12.93 -13.62
CA PRO A 266 -14.37 14.34 -13.20
C PRO A 266 -13.11 15.15 -13.49
N TYR A 267 -11.98 14.49 -13.77
CA TYR A 267 -10.69 15.14 -13.96
C TYR A 267 -10.04 14.72 -15.27
N THR A 268 -9.26 15.63 -15.85
CA THR A 268 -8.39 15.33 -16.99
C THR A 268 -7.19 14.47 -16.59
N ASP A 269 -6.70 14.60 -15.34
CA ASP A 269 -5.62 13.77 -14.79
C ASP A 269 -6.15 12.40 -14.35
N ALA A 270 -5.82 11.35 -15.11
CA ALA A 270 -6.15 9.96 -14.78
C ALA A 270 -5.67 9.54 -13.37
N ARG A 271 -4.55 10.07 -12.89
CA ARG A 271 -4.07 9.78 -11.53
C ARG A 271 -4.98 10.37 -10.46
N ARG A 272 -5.58 11.53 -10.73
CA ARG A 272 -6.57 12.17 -9.86
C ARG A 272 -7.90 11.41 -9.90
N ASN A 273 -8.35 10.96 -11.07
CA ASN A 273 -9.52 10.06 -11.18
C ASN A 273 -9.34 8.79 -10.34
N GLY A 274 -8.14 8.19 -10.36
CA GLY A 274 -7.81 7.04 -9.51
C GLY A 274 -7.89 7.31 -8.00
N LYS A 275 -7.92 8.57 -7.55
CA LYS A 275 -8.08 8.93 -6.13
C LYS A 275 -9.53 8.85 -5.66
N VAL A 276 -10.50 8.94 -6.59
CA VAL A 276 -11.93 8.84 -6.27
C VAL A 276 -12.25 7.47 -5.66
N PRO A 277 -12.08 6.33 -6.35
CA PRO A 277 -12.34 5.03 -5.75
C PRO A 277 -11.29 4.62 -4.72
N LYS A 278 -10.16 5.32 -4.60
CA LYS A 278 -9.15 5.06 -3.56
C LYS A 278 -9.55 5.61 -2.20
N LEU A 279 -10.00 6.87 -2.16
CA LEU A 279 -10.28 7.58 -0.92
C LEU A 279 -11.77 7.57 -0.57
N LEU A 280 -12.64 7.47 -1.58
CA LEU A 280 -14.09 7.60 -1.42
C LEU A 280 -14.85 6.27 -1.52
N LEU A 281 -14.22 5.12 -1.23
CA LEU A 281 -14.93 3.82 -1.20
C LEU A 281 -16.17 3.84 -0.30
N HIS A 282 -16.09 4.52 0.85
CA HIS A 282 -17.22 4.66 1.77
C HIS A 282 -18.41 5.47 1.20
N ARG A 283 -18.19 6.26 0.15
CA ARG A 283 -19.27 6.93 -0.60
C ARG A 283 -19.88 5.97 -1.63
N LEU A 284 -19.05 5.18 -2.30
CA LEU A 284 -19.46 4.24 -3.34
C LEU A 284 -20.10 2.96 -2.78
N PHE A 285 -19.67 2.52 -1.59
CA PHE A 285 -20.11 1.32 -0.89
C PHE A 285 -20.58 1.68 0.53
N PRO A 286 -21.79 2.25 0.67
CA PRO A 286 -22.27 2.77 1.95
C PRO A 286 -22.50 1.69 3.02
N ASN A 287 -22.70 0.43 2.60
CA ASN A 287 -23.04 -0.70 3.47
C ASN A 287 -21.88 -1.69 3.66
N VAL A 288 -20.64 -1.23 3.46
CA VAL A 288 -19.44 -2.05 3.61
C VAL A 288 -18.72 -1.71 4.91
N ARG A 289 -18.34 -2.73 5.68
CA ARG A 289 -17.66 -2.55 6.96
C ARG A 289 -16.15 -2.37 6.80
N TYR A 290 -15.48 -3.21 6.02
CA TYR A 290 -14.04 -3.13 5.79
C TYR A 290 -13.70 -3.04 4.30
N SER A 291 -12.67 -2.28 3.97
CA SER A 291 -12.07 -2.29 2.63
C SER A 291 -10.56 -2.46 2.67
N ILE A 292 -10.06 -3.14 1.64
CA ILE A 292 -8.64 -3.17 1.29
C ILE A 292 -8.49 -2.54 -0.09
N TRP A 293 -7.91 -1.34 -0.14
CA TRP A 293 -7.47 -0.73 -1.38
C TRP A 293 -6.11 -1.32 -1.79
N VAL A 294 -5.96 -1.66 -3.07
CA VAL A 294 -4.71 -2.10 -3.68
C VAL A 294 -4.51 -1.33 -4.99
N ASP A 295 -3.42 -0.56 -5.14
CA ASP A 295 -3.09 0.08 -6.41
C ASP A 295 -2.89 -1.01 -7.50
N ALA A 296 -3.38 -0.77 -8.72
CA ALA A 296 -3.37 -1.77 -9.79
C ALA A 296 -1.99 -2.28 -10.22
N LYS A 297 -0.91 -1.52 -9.97
CA LYS A 297 0.48 -1.97 -10.17
C LYS A 297 0.91 -3.10 -9.21
N LEU A 298 0.06 -3.47 -8.26
CA LEU A 298 0.35 -4.44 -7.22
C LEU A 298 -0.51 -5.69 -7.39
N GLN A 299 0.11 -6.84 -7.22
CA GLN A 299 -0.58 -8.12 -7.05
C GLN A 299 -0.79 -8.39 -5.56
N LEU A 300 -2.03 -8.61 -5.13
CA LEU A 300 -2.35 -9.10 -3.79
C LEU A 300 -1.96 -10.58 -3.69
N VAL A 301 -1.17 -10.95 -2.67
CA VAL A 301 -0.60 -12.31 -2.54
C VAL A 301 -0.86 -12.99 -1.18
N VAL A 302 -1.62 -12.34 -0.30
CA VAL A 302 -2.05 -12.85 1.01
C VAL A 302 -3.56 -12.65 1.13
N ASP A 303 -4.22 -13.56 1.83
CA ASP A 303 -5.68 -13.55 2.00
C ASP A 303 -6.17 -12.28 2.73
N PRO A 304 -7.27 -11.64 2.29
CA PRO A 304 -7.79 -10.42 2.91
C PRO A 304 -8.09 -10.55 4.41
N TYR A 305 -8.57 -11.70 4.90
CA TYR A 305 -8.85 -11.88 6.32
C TYR A 305 -7.56 -11.88 7.15
N GLN A 306 -6.49 -12.47 6.63
CA GLN A 306 -5.17 -12.42 7.28
C GLN A 306 -4.61 -11.00 7.34
N ILE A 307 -4.85 -10.19 6.30
CA ILE A 307 -4.43 -8.79 6.25
C ILE A 307 -5.21 -7.95 7.28
N LEU A 308 -6.53 -8.09 7.32
CA LEU A 308 -7.38 -7.39 8.29
C LEU A 308 -7.02 -7.76 9.73
N GLU A 309 -6.85 -9.06 9.98
CA GLU A 309 -6.44 -9.56 11.29
C GLU A 309 -5.10 -8.94 11.72
N ARG A 310 -4.08 -9.02 10.87
CA ARG A 310 -2.74 -8.53 11.19
C ARG A 310 -2.67 -7.02 11.42
N PHE A 311 -3.34 -6.22 10.59
CA PHE A 311 -3.12 -4.78 10.50
C PHE A 311 -4.25 -3.92 11.06
N LEU A 312 -5.45 -4.47 11.29
CA LEU A 312 -6.53 -3.77 11.98
C LEU A 312 -6.88 -4.44 13.31
N TRP A 313 -7.33 -5.70 13.27
CA TRP A 313 -7.95 -6.32 14.44
C TRP A 313 -6.94 -6.58 15.56
N ARG A 314 -5.77 -7.15 15.24
CA ARG A 314 -4.71 -7.40 16.22
C ARG A 314 -4.12 -6.13 16.82
N THR A 315 -4.06 -5.04 16.04
CA THR A 315 -3.51 -3.76 16.50
C THR A 315 -4.58 -2.84 17.07
N ASN A 316 -5.82 -3.33 17.22
CA ASN A 316 -6.96 -2.57 17.69
C ASN A 316 -7.11 -1.22 16.96
N SER A 317 -7.04 -1.23 15.63
CA SER A 317 -7.00 -0.03 14.79
C SER A 317 -8.12 -0.06 13.74
N SER A 318 -8.68 1.10 13.40
CA SER A 318 -9.69 1.26 12.35
C SER A 318 -9.13 1.69 10.99
N PHE A 319 -7.84 2.06 10.93
CA PHE A 319 -7.15 2.45 9.71
C PHE A 319 -5.69 2.04 9.76
N ALA A 320 -5.18 1.43 8.69
CA ALA A 320 -3.78 1.05 8.56
C ALA A 320 -3.23 1.38 7.17
N ILE A 321 -2.00 1.88 7.16
CA ILE A 321 -1.27 2.29 5.95
C ILE A 321 0.22 2.15 6.22
N SER A 322 0.99 1.72 5.23
CA SER A 322 2.44 1.62 5.42
C SER A 322 3.10 3.00 5.31
N ARG A 323 4.15 3.23 6.09
CA ARG A 323 5.06 4.35 5.84
C ARG A 323 5.81 4.17 4.52
N HIS A 324 6.19 5.28 3.90
CA HIS A 324 7.00 5.25 2.70
C HIS A 324 8.41 4.71 2.96
N TYR A 325 9.00 3.98 2.02
CA TYR A 325 10.18 3.13 2.24
C TYR A 325 11.50 3.88 2.43
N ARG A 326 11.54 5.19 2.13
CA ARG A 326 12.78 5.99 2.13
C ARG A 326 12.63 7.40 2.66
N ARG A 327 11.47 8.01 2.44
CA ARG A 327 11.18 9.41 2.78
C ARG A 327 10.06 9.39 3.80
N PHE A 328 10.30 10.07 4.92
CA PHE A 328 9.37 10.11 6.05
C PHE A 328 8.89 11.53 6.38
N ASP A 329 9.49 12.53 5.72
CA ASP A 329 9.19 13.94 5.86
C ASP A 329 8.50 14.44 4.58
N VAL A 330 7.40 15.16 4.74
CA VAL A 330 6.56 15.68 3.66
C VAL A 330 7.30 16.68 2.75
N PHE A 331 8.19 17.50 3.30
CA PHE A 331 8.99 18.46 2.55
C PHE A 331 10.06 17.76 1.72
N VAL A 332 10.67 16.71 2.26
CA VAL A 332 11.59 15.85 1.50
C VAL A 332 10.85 15.10 0.38
N GLU A 333 9.61 14.66 0.62
CA GLU A 333 8.76 14.07 -0.42
C GLU A 333 8.41 15.11 -1.51
N ALA A 334 8.11 16.36 -1.15
CA ALA A 334 7.82 17.41 -2.11
C ALA A 334 9.00 17.67 -3.05
N GLU A 335 10.22 17.82 -2.52
CA GLU A 335 11.43 17.96 -3.33
C GLU A 335 11.66 16.75 -4.24
N ALA A 336 11.39 15.54 -3.76
CA ALA A 336 11.48 14.34 -4.57
C ALA A 336 10.44 14.29 -5.70
N ASN A 337 9.22 14.82 -5.48
CA ASN A 337 8.21 14.92 -6.54
C ASN A 337 8.60 15.94 -7.61
N LYS A 338 9.17 17.09 -7.21
CA LYS A 338 9.70 18.10 -8.14
C LYS A 338 10.87 17.56 -8.96
N ALA A 339 11.85 16.96 -8.30
CA ALA A 339 13.01 16.38 -8.98
C ALA A 339 12.61 15.27 -9.98
N ALA A 340 11.59 14.48 -9.65
CA ALA A 340 11.05 13.45 -10.52
C ALA A 340 10.02 13.96 -11.54
N ARG A 341 9.76 15.28 -11.60
CA ARG A 341 8.79 15.94 -12.48
C ARG A 341 7.41 15.27 -12.44
N LYS A 342 6.96 14.87 -11.24
CA LYS A 342 5.70 14.15 -11.04
C LYS A 342 4.47 15.04 -11.08
N TYR A 343 4.64 16.34 -10.87
CA TYR A 343 3.64 17.38 -10.96
C TYR A 343 4.35 18.70 -11.26
N ASP A 344 3.61 19.73 -11.64
CA ASP A 344 4.15 21.08 -11.78
C ASP A 344 4.80 21.57 -10.47
N ASN A 345 6.00 22.15 -10.59
CA ASN A 345 6.80 22.54 -9.42
C ASN A 345 6.15 23.69 -8.65
N ALA A 346 5.61 24.71 -9.35
CA ALA A 346 4.98 25.86 -8.71
C ALA A 346 3.74 25.44 -7.92
N SER A 347 2.96 24.49 -8.44
CA SER A 347 1.81 23.90 -7.77
C SER A 347 2.20 23.13 -6.49
N ILE A 348 3.32 22.39 -6.52
CA ILE A 348 3.86 21.71 -5.34
C ILE A 348 4.32 22.73 -4.30
N ASP A 349 5.06 23.76 -4.73
CA ASP A 349 5.58 24.80 -3.83
C ASP A 349 4.42 25.56 -3.15
N TYR A 350 3.38 25.93 -3.91
CA TYR A 350 2.18 26.55 -3.36
C TYR A 350 1.51 25.66 -2.29
N GLN A 351 1.30 24.37 -2.58
CA GLN A 351 0.70 23.43 -1.63
C GLN A 351 1.54 23.31 -0.34
N VAL A 352 2.86 23.18 -0.48
CA VAL A 352 3.79 23.04 0.66
C VAL A 352 3.83 24.31 1.51
N GLU A 353 3.92 25.49 0.89
CA GLU A 353 3.93 26.76 1.61
C GLU A 353 2.58 27.03 2.31
N PHE A 354 1.47 26.64 1.68
CA PHE A 354 0.16 26.65 2.32
C PHE A 354 0.15 25.77 3.58
N TYR A 355 0.67 24.54 3.49
CA TYR A 355 0.73 23.65 4.66
C TYR A 355 1.67 24.12 5.76
N LYS A 356 2.80 24.76 5.44
CA LYS A 356 3.67 25.39 6.45
C LYS A 356 2.94 26.49 7.21
N LYS A 357 2.19 27.35 6.50
CA LYS A 357 1.37 28.41 7.12
C LYS A 357 0.26 27.83 7.99
N GLU A 358 -0.26 26.66 7.64
CA GLU A 358 -1.26 25.91 8.42
C GLU A 358 -0.68 25.15 9.62
N GLY A 359 0.63 25.25 9.87
CA GLY A 359 1.30 24.65 11.03
C GLY A 359 2.00 23.31 10.76
N LEU A 360 2.08 22.84 9.52
CA LEU A 360 2.82 21.61 9.20
C LEU A 360 4.32 21.83 9.42
N THR A 361 4.91 21.03 10.29
CA THR A 361 6.34 21.07 10.65
C THR A 361 7.06 19.82 10.14
N PRO A 362 8.41 19.85 10.01
CA PRO A 362 9.18 18.70 9.58
C PRO A 362 8.92 17.49 10.48
N TYR A 363 9.01 16.30 9.91
CA TYR A 363 8.81 15.07 10.66
C TYR A 363 9.89 14.93 11.74
N THR A 364 9.47 14.63 12.97
CA THR A 364 10.35 14.30 14.10
C THR A 364 9.77 13.15 14.90
N GLU A 365 10.59 12.50 15.74
CA GLU A 365 10.15 11.40 16.62
C GLU A 365 9.13 11.86 17.69
N ALA A 366 8.90 13.17 17.85
CA ALA A 366 7.83 13.69 18.69
C ALA A 366 6.42 13.28 18.21
N LYS A 367 6.28 12.87 16.93
CA LYS A 367 5.01 12.40 16.35
C LYS A 367 4.70 10.92 16.65
N LEU A 368 5.59 10.20 17.35
CA LEU A 368 5.36 8.82 17.74
C LEU A 368 4.00 8.65 18.46
N PRO A 369 3.28 7.53 18.25
CA PRO A 369 3.71 6.32 17.55
C PRO A 369 3.64 6.40 16.01
N ILE A 370 3.28 7.54 15.43
CA ILE A 370 3.31 7.70 13.97
C ILE A 370 4.75 7.90 13.50
N THR A 371 5.23 6.95 12.70
CA THR A 371 6.65 6.84 12.31
C THR A 371 7.01 7.55 11.00
N SER A 372 6.06 8.28 10.39
CA SER A 372 6.24 8.96 9.10
C SER A 372 5.12 9.95 8.81
N ASP A 373 5.43 11.08 8.18
CA ASP A 373 4.46 11.98 7.54
C ASP A 373 4.07 11.52 6.12
N VAL A 374 4.88 10.65 5.52
CA VAL A 374 4.71 10.21 4.14
C VAL A 374 4.26 8.75 4.12
N PRO A 375 3.04 8.45 3.67
CA PRO A 375 2.60 7.09 3.48
C PRO A 375 3.08 6.53 2.14
N GLU A 376 3.27 5.21 2.07
CA GLU A 376 3.16 4.48 0.81
C GLU A 376 1.69 4.10 0.64
N GLY A 377 0.90 5.02 0.08
CA GLY A 377 -0.54 4.86 -0.04
C GLY A 377 -0.99 3.85 -1.09
N CYS A 378 -0.12 3.01 -1.63
CA CYS A 378 -0.50 2.03 -2.65
C CYS A 378 -1.34 0.87 -2.09
N THR A 379 -1.46 0.77 -0.77
CA THR A 379 -2.40 -0.11 -0.08
C THR A 379 -3.00 0.63 1.11
N ILE A 380 -4.33 0.57 1.29
CA ILE A 380 -5.02 1.14 2.45
C ILE A 380 -5.93 0.06 3.02
N ILE A 381 -5.84 -0.19 4.32
CA ILE A 381 -6.67 -1.18 5.02
C ILE A 381 -7.52 -0.41 6.02
N ARG A 382 -8.83 -0.57 5.98
CA ARG A 382 -9.73 0.35 6.67
C ARG A 382 -11.02 -0.31 7.11
N GLU A 383 -11.48 0.06 8.29
CA GLU A 383 -12.88 -0.04 8.69
C GLU A 383 -13.60 1.27 8.38
N HIS A 384 -14.81 1.19 7.85
CA HIS A 384 -15.67 2.32 7.52
C HIS A 384 -16.50 2.73 8.73
N ILE A 385 -15.92 3.61 9.53
CA ILE A 385 -16.58 4.26 10.67
C ILE A 385 -16.56 5.79 10.45
N PRO A 386 -17.42 6.57 11.14
CA PRO A 386 -17.52 8.01 10.90
C PRO A 386 -16.17 8.75 10.87
N ILE A 387 -15.25 8.50 11.82
CA ILE A 387 -13.96 9.20 11.85
C ILE A 387 -13.04 8.84 10.67
N THR A 388 -13.02 7.57 10.23
CA THR A 388 -12.19 7.16 9.08
C THR A 388 -12.80 7.62 7.76
N ASN A 389 -14.14 7.69 7.69
CA ASN A 389 -14.89 8.33 6.61
C ASN A 389 -14.52 9.80 6.49
N LEU A 390 -14.61 10.56 7.57
CA LEU A 390 -14.20 11.96 7.58
C LEU A 390 -12.73 12.12 7.19
N PHE A 391 -11.82 11.34 7.76
CA PHE A 391 -10.39 11.40 7.43
C PHE A 391 -10.14 11.27 5.92
N THR A 392 -10.74 10.28 5.27
CA THR A 392 -10.55 10.12 3.83
C THR A 392 -11.30 11.14 2.98
N CYS A 393 -12.40 11.72 3.48
CA CYS A 393 -13.05 12.87 2.85
C CYS A 393 -12.12 14.08 2.84
N VAL A 394 -11.59 14.48 4.01
CA VAL A 394 -10.71 15.64 4.09
C VAL A 394 -9.40 15.40 3.33
N TRP A 395 -8.86 14.18 3.37
CA TRP A 395 -7.68 13.83 2.58
C TRP A 395 -7.95 13.90 1.07
N PHE A 396 -9.12 13.44 0.60
CA PHE A 396 -9.53 13.62 -0.79
C PHE A 396 -9.71 15.10 -1.14
N ASN A 397 -10.33 15.90 -0.28
CA ASN A 397 -10.54 17.33 -0.52
C ASN A 397 -9.21 18.10 -0.66
N GLU A 398 -8.17 17.70 0.08
CA GLU A 398 -6.82 18.25 -0.10
C GLU A 398 -6.23 17.89 -1.48
N VAL A 399 -6.44 16.65 -1.92
CA VAL A 399 -6.00 16.18 -3.25
C VAL A 399 -6.77 16.88 -4.38
N ASP A 400 -8.07 17.09 -4.18
CA ASP A 400 -8.93 17.82 -5.11
C ASP A 400 -8.55 19.30 -5.19
N ARG A 401 -8.22 19.91 -4.04
CA ARG A 401 -7.83 21.32 -3.99
C ARG A 401 -6.46 21.59 -4.60
N PHE A 402 -5.47 20.79 -4.26
CA PHE A 402 -4.08 21.06 -4.59
C PHE A 402 -3.60 20.12 -5.70
N THR A 403 -2.64 19.25 -5.41
CA THR A 403 -2.04 18.34 -6.39
C THR A 403 -2.59 16.92 -6.26
N SER A 404 -2.50 16.11 -7.32
CA SER A 404 -2.88 14.69 -7.29
C SER A 404 -1.92 13.80 -6.47
N ARG A 405 -0.92 14.41 -5.80
CA ARG A 405 0.07 13.74 -4.96
C ARG A 405 -0.44 13.60 -3.52
N ASP A 406 -1.29 12.61 -3.32
CA ASP A 406 -1.87 12.22 -2.01
C ASP A 406 -0.86 12.07 -0.86
N GLN A 407 0.38 11.72 -1.16
CA GLN A 407 1.47 11.66 -0.16
C GLN A 407 1.78 13.02 0.50
N LEU A 408 1.55 14.14 -0.20
CA LEU A 408 1.83 15.49 0.31
C LEU A 408 0.75 15.99 1.27
N SER A 409 -0.50 15.56 1.09
CA SER A 409 -1.64 15.99 1.89
C SER A 409 -1.96 15.09 3.08
N PHE A 410 -1.37 13.88 3.14
CA PHE A 410 -1.67 12.91 4.19
C PHE A 410 -1.37 13.45 5.60
N ALA A 411 -0.19 14.05 5.79
CA ALA A 411 0.26 14.49 7.12
C ALA A 411 -0.64 15.59 7.69
N ILE A 412 -0.96 16.62 6.90
CA ILE A 412 -1.81 17.72 7.36
C ILE A 412 -3.24 17.25 7.66
N ALA A 413 -3.80 16.38 6.81
CA ALA A 413 -5.14 15.82 7.02
C ALA A 413 -5.19 14.97 8.31
N ARG A 414 -4.16 14.16 8.53
CA ARG A 414 -4.04 13.32 9.74
C ARG A 414 -3.85 14.17 10.98
N ASP A 415 -2.86 15.07 10.98
CA ASP A 415 -2.45 15.82 12.17
C ASP A 415 -3.60 16.70 12.68
N LYS A 416 -4.31 17.40 11.78
CA LYS A 416 -5.48 18.21 12.17
C LYS A 416 -6.64 17.40 12.77
N ILE A 417 -6.85 16.15 12.35
CA ILE A 417 -7.86 15.28 13.00
C ILE A 417 -7.36 14.82 14.38
N ARG A 418 -6.10 14.38 14.47
CA ARG A 418 -5.50 13.89 15.73
C ARG A 418 -5.41 14.96 16.81
N GLU A 419 -5.30 16.23 16.43
CA GLU A 419 -5.37 17.36 17.38
C GLU A 419 -6.74 17.51 18.05
N LYS A 420 -7.80 16.93 17.47
CA LYS A 420 -9.19 17.14 17.90
C LYS A 420 -9.81 15.93 18.56
N VAL A 421 -9.36 14.73 18.19
CA VAL A 421 -9.90 13.47 18.72
C VAL A 421 -8.77 12.49 19.01
N ASP A 422 -8.97 11.65 20.03
CA ASP A 422 -8.09 10.52 20.33
C ASP A 422 -8.33 9.40 19.30
N TRP A 423 -7.75 9.60 18.12
CA TRP A 423 -7.74 8.65 17.03
C TRP A 423 -6.31 8.55 16.48
N SER A 424 -5.92 7.35 16.07
CA SER A 424 -4.61 7.13 15.47
C SER A 424 -4.70 6.11 14.33
N ILE A 425 -3.66 6.08 13.53
CA ILE A 425 -3.50 5.20 12.38
C ILE A 425 -2.43 4.17 12.71
N ASN A 426 -2.65 2.90 12.37
CA ASN A 426 -1.59 1.91 12.36
C ASN A 426 -0.66 2.17 11.15
N MET A 427 0.43 2.90 11.41
CA MET A 427 1.48 3.20 10.44
C MET A 427 2.54 2.08 10.43
N PHE A 428 2.29 1.01 9.67
CA PHE A 428 3.17 -0.16 9.62
C PHE A 428 4.35 0.00 8.64
N LEU A 429 5.29 -0.94 8.64
CA LEU A 429 6.50 -0.85 7.82
C LEU A 429 6.22 -1.19 6.35
N ASP A 430 6.86 -0.48 5.41
CA ASP A 430 6.80 -0.83 3.98
C ASP A 430 7.25 -2.27 3.68
N CYS A 431 8.18 -2.81 4.48
CA CYS A 431 8.60 -4.20 4.32
C CYS A 431 7.48 -5.20 4.64
N GLU A 432 6.57 -4.86 5.56
CA GLU A 432 5.39 -5.69 5.85
C GLU A 432 4.38 -5.57 4.71
N ARG A 433 4.21 -4.36 4.14
CA ARG A 433 3.42 -4.17 2.92
C ARG A 433 3.89 -5.08 1.79
N ARG A 434 5.19 -5.07 1.50
CA ARG A 434 5.80 -5.91 0.45
C ARG A 434 5.63 -7.41 0.70
N ASN A 435 5.24 -7.82 1.90
CA ASN A 435 4.91 -9.21 2.21
C ASN A 435 3.58 -9.62 1.57
N PHE A 436 2.53 -8.79 1.73
CA PHE A 436 1.19 -9.10 1.23
C PHE A 436 0.87 -8.57 -0.17
N VAL A 437 1.70 -7.69 -0.73
CA VAL A 437 1.61 -7.26 -2.13
C VAL A 437 2.94 -7.35 -2.87
N LYS A 438 2.90 -7.84 -4.11
CA LYS A 438 4.04 -7.84 -5.03
C LYS A 438 3.89 -6.72 -6.04
N GLN A 439 4.92 -5.87 -6.14
CA GLN A 439 4.95 -4.80 -7.13
C GLN A 439 5.33 -5.37 -8.50
N VAL A 440 4.47 -5.12 -9.48
CA VAL A 440 4.73 -5.34 -10.90
C VAL A 440 5.03 -3.97 -11.53
N TYR A 441 5.79 -3.97 -12.63
CA TYR A 441 6.11 -2.73 -13.33
C TYR A 441 4.88 -2.17 -14.03
N HIS A 442 4.82 -0.83 -14.14
CA HIS A 442 3.82 -0.15 -14.95
C HIS A 442 3.88 -0.62 -16.41
N ARG A 443 2.77 -0.48 -17.13
CA ARG A 443 2.63 -1.03 -18.49
C ARG A 443 3.65 -0.43 -19.46
N ASP A 444 3.89 0.88 -19.38
CA ASP A 444 4.90 1.60 -20.17
C ASP A 444 6.33 1.07 -19.94
N VAL A 445 6.68 0.78 -18.68
CA VAL A 445 7.95 0.17 -18.33
C VAL A 445 8.03 -1.25 -18.88
N LEU A 446 6.99 -2.06 -18.73
CA LEU A 446 6.96 -3.41 -19.30
C LEU A 446 7.12 -3.43 -20.82
N LEU A 447 6.50 -2.48 -21.52
CA LEU A 447 6.60 -2.34 -22.98
C LEU A 447 8.00 -1.89 -23.45
N THR A 448 8.76 -1.21 -22.59
CA THR A 448 10.12 -0.73 -22.89
C THR A 448 11.23 -1.67 -22.39
N MET A 449 10.90 -2.62 -21.53
CA MET A 449 11.84 -3.63 -21.05
C MET A 449 12.20 -4.60 -22.18
N LYS A 450 13.51 -4.72 -22.46
CA LYS A 450 13.99 -5.79 -23.33
C LYS A 450 13.60 -7.14 -22.71
N PRO A 451 13.02 -8.08 -23.49
CA PRO A 451 12.70 -9.40 -22.97
C PRO A 451 13.95 -10.01 -22.34
N PRO A 452 13.83 -10.72 -21.21
CA PRO A 452 14.97 -11.37 -20.60
C PRO A 452 15.66 -12.20 -21.67
N ARG A 453 16.96 -11.96 -21.88
CA ARG A 453 17.76 -12.79 -22.79
C ARG A 453 17.49 -14.23 -22.39
N ALA A 454 16.98 -15.03 -23.32
CA ALA A 454 16.88 -16.46 -23.12
C ALA A 454 18.28 -16.90 -22.66
N SER A 455 18.38 -17.25 -21.39
CA SER A 455 19.57 -17.93 -20.90
C SER A 455 19.55 -19.24 -21.66
N SER A 456 20.30 -19.33 -22.76
CA SER A 456 20.83 -20.60 -23.21
C SER A 456 21.68 -21.09 -22.04
N ARG A 457 21.03 -21.77 -21.10
CA ARG A 457 21.72 -22.77 -20.30
C ARG A 457 22.17 -23.77 -21.36
N VAL A 458 23.38 -23.57 -21.88
CA VAL A 458 24.17 -24.67 -22.37
C VAL A 458 24.23 -25.59 -21.15
N LEU A 459 23.36 -26.60 -21.15
CA LEU A 459 23.44 -27.70 -20.21
C LEU A 459 24.88 -28.18 -20.28
N PRO A 460 25.63 -28.19 -19.17
CA PRO A 460 26.90 -28.89 -19.13
C PRO A 460 26.63 -30.31 -19.62
N GLU A 461 27.39 -30.74 -20.61
CA GLU A 461 27.34 -32.09 -21.15
C GLU A 461 27.39 -33.08 -19.96
N PRO A 462 26.46 -34.05 -19.89
CA PRO A 462 26.38 -34.92 -18.72
C PRO A 462 27.71 -35.65 -18.53
N LEU A 463 28.29 -35.49 -17.33
CA LEU A 463 29.49 -36.22 -16.93
C LEU A 463 29.24 -37.73 -17.11
N VAL A 464 30.07 -38.36 -17.93
CA VAL A 464 30.04 -39.80 -18.17
C VAL A 464 30.28 -40.52 -16.84
N LEU A 465 29.24 -41.17 -16.32
CA LEU A 465 29.33 -42.04 -15.15
C LEU A 465 30.35 -43.17 -15.39
N PRO A 466 31.24 -43.47 -14.44
CA PRO A 466 32.11 -44.64 -14.54
C PRO A 466 31.24 -45.89 -14.47
N ARG A 467 31.13 -46.63 -15.58
CA ARG A 467 30.41 -47.90 -15.63
C ARG A 467 31.20 -48.94 -14.82
N GLY A 468 30.73 -49.21 -13.61
CA GLY A 468 31.20 -50.30 -12.76
C GLY A 468 31.10 -51.63 -13.49
N ARG A 469 32.17 -52.42 -13.40
CA ARG A 469 32.19 -53.81 -13.86
C ARG A 469 31.36 -54.66 -12.90
N LEU A 470 30.27 -55.24 -13.40
CA LEU A 470 29.75 -56.49 -12.86
C LEU A 470 29.76 -57.53 -13.99
N ALA A 471 30.40 -58.64 -13.66
CA ALA A 471 30.68 -59.77 -14.52
C ALA A 471 29.44 -60.65 -14.72
N GLY A 472 29.37 -61.32 -15.87
CA GLY A 472 28.50 -62.49 -16.05
C GLY A 472 27.76 -62.54 -17.38
N GLY A 473 28.49 -62.80 -18.48
CA GLY A 473 27.89 -63.12 -19.78
C GLY A 473 28.62 -64.29 -20.42
N ARG A 474 27.91 -65.41 -20.53
CA ARG A 474 28.38 -66.71 -21.06
C ARG A 474 28.92 -66.62 -22.48
N ALA A 475 29.90 -67.49 -22.73
CA ALA A 475 30.62 -67.68 -23.97
C ALA A 475 29.80 -68.35 -25.08
N THR A 476 30.05 -67.93 -26.32
CA THR A 476 29.94 -68.74 -27.54
C THR A 476 31.26 -68.67 -28.31
N PRO A 477 31.79 -69.77 -28.89
CA PRO A 477 33.19 -69.84 -29.28
C PRO A 477 33.44 -69.69 -30.79
N GLY A 478 34.51 -68.97 -31.11
CA GLY A 478 35.54 -69.47 -32.04
C GLY A 478 35.54 -68.93 -33.48
N LYS A 479 36.58 -68.13 -33.80
CA LYS A 479 37.63 -68.54 -34.75
C LYS A 479 38.86 -67.61 -34.64
N LYS A 480 40.03 -68.24 -34.49
CA LYS A 480 41.41 -67.69 -34.50
C LYS A 480 41.72 -67.19 -35.93
N THR A 481 42.72 -66.33 -36.25
CA THR A 481 44.18 -66.39 -35.98
C THR A 481 44.85 -65.09 -36.57
N PRO A 482 46.18 -64.85 -36.50
CA PRO A 482 46.73 -63.61 -35.93
C PRO A 482 47.61 -62.77 -36.89
N GLY A 483 47.81 -61.48 -36.55
CA GLY A 483 48.76 -60.61 -37.23
C GLY A 483 49.45 -59.65 -36.25
N GLN A 484 50.70 -59.95 -35.92
CA GLN A 484 51.60 -59.15 -35.09
C GLN A 484 51.94 -57.79 -35.76
N ARG A 485 52.09 -56.71 -34.98
CA ARG A 485 53.39 -56.05 -34.72
C ARG A 485 53.24 -54.67 -34.05
N GLY A 486 53.88 -54.54 -32.89
CA GLY A 486 54.60 -53.35 -32.37
C GLY A 486 53.74 -52.20 -31.82
N LYS A 487 54.13 -51.47 -30.78
CA LYS A 487 55.39 -51.40 -30.02
C LYS A 487 55.09 -51.10 -28.54
N ARG A 488 56.07 -51.47 -27.73
CA ARG A 488 56.13 -51.35 -26.26
C ARG A 488 55.97 -49.92 -25.74
N ARG A 489 55.29 -49.87 -24.58
CA ARG A 489 55.38 -48.90 -23.49
C ARG A 489 56.81 -48.40 -23.24
N HIS A 490 56.95 -47.15 -22.78
CA HIS A 490 57.66 -46.90 -21.52
C HIS A 490 56.97 -45.80 -20.71
N ARG A 491 56.73 -46.17 -19.46
CA ARG A 491 56.21 -45.41 -18.32
C ARG A 491 57.40 -44.74 -17.65
N LYS A 492 57.27 -43.49 -17.19
CA LYS A 492 58.03 -43.03 -16.03
C LYS A 492 57.11 -42.21 -15.13
N VAL A 493 56.91 -42.75 -13.94
CA VAL A 493 56.26 -42.11 -12.78
C VAL A 493 57.38 -41.75 -11.83
N SER A 494 57.35 -40.55 -11.26
CA SER A 494 57.87 -40.18 -9.93
C SER A 494 57.20 -38.85 -9.58
N ALA A 495 56.33 -38.80 -8.57
CA ALA A 495 56.66 -38.45 -7.17
C ALA A 495 57.28 -37.03 -7.12
N GLY A 496 56.73 -36.03 -6.46
CA GLY A 496 55.99 -35.99 -5.20
C GLY A 496 56.65 -34.90 -4.34
N GLY A 497 55.85 -34.09 -3.64
CA GLY A 497 56.32 -33.04 -2.69
C GLY A 497 55.82 -31.65 -3.12
N ARG A 498 54.73 -31.14 -2.54
CA ARG A 498 54.58 -30.38 -1.27
C ARG A 498 55.28 -29.02 -1.23
N ASN A 499 54.43 -28.01 -1.04
CA ASN A 499 54.60 -26.69 -0.43
C ASN A 499 55.35 -25.60 -1.23
N MET A 500 54.58 -24.65 -1.78
CA MET A 500 54.31 -23.34 -1.15
C MET A 500 53.02 -22.76 -1.70
#